data_AF-A0AA42P0L1-F1
#
_entry.id   AF-A0AA42P0L1-F1
#
_cell.length_a   1.000
_cell.length_b   1.000
_cell.length_c   1.000
_cell.angle_alpha   90.00
_cell.angle_beta   90.00
_cell.angle_gamma   90.00
#
_symmetry.space_group_name_H-M   'P 1'
#
loop_
_entity.id
_entity.type
_entity.pdbx_description
1 polymer ?
#
loop_
_entity_poly.entity_id
_entity_poly.type
_entity_poly.pdbx_seq_one_letter_code
_entity_poly.pdbx_strand_id
1 'polypeptide(L)'
;MFETGRYIEKFKSLSKELKLYAVGLLPLAIGSFGPLLGMHAGWCLALLAVGCLCMAIGLLFRLVPLCRTVWEKPAVRRIVLLFHLGVLVVTAAVARNIMTSATGLPGQDFTLATSALALPLYPLVWLWFVVLVMGVTVVALQLVLGLVAIAQFLLSAHVPSVGRKVRSRIGGSLYVSTMRMIGLAVLFVALTIPLHFSPSWKPSLERLGRWAAFYGDYQSAHRYPGIPLDARVLMHANGVYSTAHRQPRGEISIDVHYWRGPDSAASDPNAQSRIPTGADGGGP
;
A
#
# COMPACT_ATOMS: atom_id res chain seq x y z
N MET A 1 -35.67 36.26 -2.95
CA MET A 1 -35.58 35.74 -1.57
C MET A 1 -36.39 34.44 -1.33
N PHE A 2 -37.40 34.11 -2.15
CA PHE A 2 -38.18 32.86 -2.01
C PHE A 2 -37.50 31.59 -2.56
N GLU A 3 -36.53 31.70 -3.46
CA GLU A 3 -35.92 30.51 -4.09
C GLU A 3 -34.89 29.81 -3.20
N THR A 4 -34.12 30.56 -2.40
CA THR A 4 -33.09 30.01 -1.50
C THR A 4 -33.69 29.10 -0.43
N GLY A 5 -34.86 29.45 0.13
CA GLY A 5 -35.57 28.60 1.09
C GLY A 5 -35.95 27.23 0.52
N ARG A 6 -36.42 27.20 -0.74
CA ARG A 6 -36.81 25.96 -1.43
C ARG A 6 -35.62 25.03 -1.65
N TYR A 7 -34.43 25.56 -1.96
CA TYR A 7 -33.22 24.75 -2.10
C TYR A 7 -32.74 24.17 -0.76
N ILE A 8 -32.84 24.93 0.33
CA ILE A 8 -32.46 24.47 1.67
C ILE A 8 -33.38 23.33 2.12
N GLU A 9 -34.68 23.45 1.95
CA GLU A 9 -35.63 22.38 2.28
C GLU A 9 -35.41 21.12 1.43
N LYS A 10 -35.18 21.31 0.12
CA LYS A 10 -34.84 20.20 -0.78
C LYS A 10 -33.53 19.52 -0.39
N PHE A 11 -32.52 20.27 0.06
CA PHE A 11 -31.27 19.69 0.56
C PHE A 11 -31.49 18.93 1.87
N LYS A 12 -32.28 19.48 2.79
CA LYS A 12 -32.61 18.83 4.07
C LYS A 12 -33.33 17.49 3.87
N SER A 13 -34.15 17.34 2.84
CA SER A 13 -34.86 16.09 2.54
C SER A 13 -33.98 15.01 1.86
N LEU A 14 -32.77 15.34 1.41
CA LEU A 14 -31.86 14.35 0.81
C LEU A 14 -31.33 13.34 1.83
N SER A 15 -31.01 12.14 1.34
CA SER A 15 -30.32 11.11 2.12
C SER A 15 -28.94 11.60 2.58
N LYS A 16 -28.43 11.05 3.70
CA LYS A 16 -27.11 11.41 4.24
C LYS A 16 -25.99 11.19 3.22
N GLU A 17 -26.07 10.10 2.46
CA GLU A 17 -25.18 9.78 1.34
C GLU A 17 -25.15 10.92 0.31
N LEU A 18 -26.31 11.35 -0.17
CA LEU A 18 -26.38 12.34 -1.25
C LEU A 18 -25.95 13.74 -0.79
N LYS A 19 -26.18 14.07 0.49
CA LYS A 19 -25.65 15.30 1.10
C LYS A 19 -24.13 15.31 1.08
N LEU A 20 -23.49 14.18 1.43
CA LEU A 20 -22.03 14.04 1.42
C LEU A 20 -21.46 14.14 0.00
N TYR A 21 -22.11 13.55 -1.00
CA TYR A 21 -21.69 13.71 -2.39
C TYR A 21 -21.82 15.16 -2.87
N ALA A 22 -22.95 15.82 -2.57
CA ALA A 22 -23.16 17.21 -2.95
C ALA A 22 -22.12 18.15 -2.31
N VAL A 23 -21.84 17.96 -1.01
CA VAL A 23 -20.82 18.72 -0.28
C VAL A 23 -19.42 18.42 -0.81
N GLY A 24 -19.11 17.15 -1.12
CA GLY A 24 -17.81 16.75 -1.64
C GLY A 24 -17.53 17.19 -3.07
N LEU A 25 -18.57 17.37 -3.90
CA LEU A 25 -18.42 17.74 -5.31
C LEU A 25 -17.86 19.16 -5.47
N LEU A 26 -18.26 20.08 -4.60
CA LEU A 26 -17.81 21.46 -4.63
C LEU A 26 -16.28 21.61 -4.43
N PRO A 27 -15.66 21.12 -3.34
CA PRO A 27 -14.21 21.17 -3.17
C PRO A 27 -13.46 20.30 -4.18
N LEU A 28 -14.06 19.21 -4.69
CA LEU A 28 -13.50 18.46 -5.83
C LEU A 28 -13.39 19.33 -7.08
N ALA A 29 -14.46 20.06 -7.43
CA ALA A 29 -14.47 20.96 -8.58
C ALA A 29 -13.48 22.11 -8.38
N ILE A 30 -13.53 22.79 -7.23
CA ILE A 30 -12.60 23.91 -6.93
C ILE A 30 -11.15 23.41 -6.91
N GLY A 31 -10.87 22.26 -6.31
CA GLY A 31 -9.52 21.70 -6.28
C GLY A 31 -9.01 21.29 -7.66
N SER A 32 -9.90 20.79 -8.54
CA SER A 32 -9.53 20.38 -9.91
C SER A 32 -9.31 21.57 -10.84
N PHE A 33 -10.14 22.60 -10.75
CA PHE A 33 -10.08 23.79 -11.63
C PHE A 33 -9.29 24.96 -11.03
N GLY A 34 -8.97 24.91 -9.74
CA GLY A 34 -8.22 25.93 -9.01
C GLY A 34 -6.86 26.29 -9.62
N PRO A 35 -6.07 25.35 -10.18
CA PRO A 35 -4.84 25.69 -10.87
C PRO A 35 -5.05 26.60 -12.08
N LEU A 36 -6.17 26.46 -12.81
CA LEU A 36 -6.52 27.36 -13.93
C LEU A 36 -6.87 28.77 -13.45
N LEU A 37 -7.26 28.91 -12.19
CA LEU A 37 -7.57 30.17 -11.53
C LEU A 37 -6.37 30.75 -10.77
N GLY A 38 -5.17 30.17 -10.92
CA GLY A 38 -3.95 30.64 -10.25
C GLY A 38 -3.87 30.29 -8.76
N MET A 39 -4.69 29.36 -8.27
CA MET A 39 -4.63 28.93 -6.87
C MET A 39 -3.34 28.14 -6.59
N HIS A 40 -2.79 28.32 -5.38
CA HIS A 40 -1.60 27.58 -4.94
C HIS A 40 -1.85 26.06 -4.90
N ALA A 41 -0.90 25.28 -5.42
CA ALA A 41 -1.04 23.83 -5.57
C ALA A 41 -1.39 23.10 -4.27
N GLY A 42 -0.84 23.54 -3.13
CA GLY A 42 -1.16 22.98 -1.81
C GLY A 42 -2.63 23.15 -1.41
N TRP A 43 -3.25 24.29 -1.72
CA TRP A 43 -4.68 24.53 -1.45
C TRP A 43 -5.56 23.68 -2.37
N CYS A 44 -5.21 23.57 -3.65
CA CYS A 44 -5.89 22.70 -4.60
C CYS A 44 -5.86 21.24 -4.12
N LEU A 45 -4.70 20.76 -3.68
CA LEU A 45 -4.54 19.40 -3.15
C LEU A 45 -5.35 19.18 -1.87
N ALA A 46 -5.37 20.14 -0.95
CA ALA A 46 -6.16 20.06 0.28
C ALA A 46 -7.67 20.00 -0.03
N LEU A 47 -8.16 20.82 -0.95
CA LEU A 47 -9.56 20.81 -1.38
C LEU A 47 -9.94 19.50 -2.08
N LEU A 48 -9.07 18.99 -2.96
CA LEU A 48 -9.24 17.67 -3.56
C LEU A 48 -9.34 16.59 -2.48
N ALA A 49 -8.43 16.58 -1.50
CA ALA A 49 -8.44 15.61 -0.40
C ALA A 49 -9.74 15.67 0.42
N VAL A 50 -10.23 16.86 0.76
CA VAL A 50 -11.51 17.04 1.45
C VAL A 50 -12.68 16.52 0.62
N GLY A 51 -12.72 16.85 -0.68
CA GLY A 51 -13.76 16.36 -1.58
C GLY A 51 -13.74 14.84 -1.73
N CYS A 52 -12.56 14.24 -1.90
CA CYS A 52 -12.35 12.79 -1.89
C CYS A 52 -12.86 12.16 -0.58
N LEU A 53 -12.54 12.76 0.57
CA LEU A 53 -12.95 12.25 1.87
C LEU A 53 -14.47 12.30 2.05
N CYS A 54 -15.13 13.40 1.68
CA CYS A 54 -16.59 13.50 1.70
C CYS A 54 -17.26 12.43 0.82
N MET A 55 -16.74 12.23 -0.40
CA MET A 55 -17.22 11.19 -1.31
C MET A 55 -17.03 9.79 -0.73
N ALA A 56 -15.86 9.51 -0.16
CA ALA A 56 -15.56 8.23 0.47
C ALA A 56 -16.50 7.95 1.66
N ILE A 57 -16.72 8.93 2.53
CA ILE A 57 -17.65 8.79 3.66
C ILE A 57 -19.08 8.57 3.16
N GLY A 58 -19.51 9.28 2.12
CA GLY A 58 -20.82 9.09 1.49
C GLY A 58 -21.02 7.65 1.02
N LEU A 59 -20.01 7.08 0.38
CA LEU A 59 -20.01 5.69 -0.06
C LEU A 59 -20.03 4.71 1.13
N LEU A 60 -19.25 4.96 2.18
CA LEU A 60 -19.21 4.10 3.38
C LEU A 60 -20.58 4.04 4.07
N PHE A 61 -21.32 5.14 4.14
CA PHE A 61 -22.69 5.15 4.69
C PHE A 61 -23.62 4.16 3.98
N ARG A 62 -23.38 3.89 2.68
CA ARG A 62 -24.14 2.92 1.89
C ARG A 62 -23.59 1.51 2.01
N LEU A 63 -22.27 1.36 1.97
CA LEU A 63 -21.62 0.06 1.98
C LEU A 63 -21.70 -0.63 3.35
N VAL A 64 -21.56 0.10 4.45
CA VAL A 64 -21.60 -0.48 5.81
C VAL A 64 -22.87 -1.32 6.08
N PRO A 65 -24.10 -0.80 5.87
CA PRO A 65 -25.30 -1.62 6.10
C PRO A 65 -25.39 -2.81 5.14
N LEU A 66 -24.96 -2.64 3.88
CA LEU A 66 -24.94 -3.73 2.90
C LEU A 66 -23.96 -4.84 3.33
N CYS A 67 -22.75 -4.46 3.74
CA CYS A 67 -21.75 -5.38 4.25
C CYS A 67 -22.28 -6.13 5.48
N ARG A 68 -22.97 -5.45 6.41
CA ARG A 68 -23.59 -6.12 7.58
C ARG A 68 -24.57 -7.22 7.15
N THR A 69 -25.49 -6.92 6.23
CA THR A 69 -26.46 -7.91 5.73
C THR A 69 -25.79 -9.07 5.00
N VAL A 70 -24.74 -8.80 4.22
CA VAL A 70 -24.03 -9.82 3.44
C VAL A 70 -23.12 -10.68 4.34
N TRP A 71 -22.59 -10.12 5.43
CA TRP A 71 -21.71 -10.81 6.38
C TRP A 71 -22.39 -11.90 7.21
N GLU A 72 -23.71 -11.87 7.30
CA GLU A 72 -24.49 -12.94 7.96
C GLU A 72 -24.39 -14.27 7.19
N LYS A 73 -24.09 -14.22 5.89
CA LYS A 73 -24.03 -15.41 5.04
C LYS A 73 -22.70 -16.17 5.24
N PRO A 74 -22.73 -17.49 5.51
CA PRO A 74 -21.52 -18.27 5.76
C PRO A 74 -20.57 -18.33 4.55
N ALA A 75 -21.12 -18.34 3.33
CA ALA A 75 -20.32 -18.30 2.10
C ALA A 75 -19.47 -17.03 2.01
N VAL A 76 -20.02 -15.88 2.41
CA VAL A 76 -19.32 -14.59 2.40
C VAL A 76 -18.17 -14.61 3.41
N ARG A 77 -18.39 -15.14 4.61
CA ARG A 77 -17.32 -15.27 5.62
C ARG A 77 -16.17 -16.13 5.12
N ARG A 78 -16.46 -17.23 4.41
CA ARG A 78 -15.43 -18.07 3.77
C ARG A 78 -14.65 -17.31 2.70
N ILE A 79 -15.34 -16.56 1.83
CA ILE A 79 -14.69 -15.74 0.80
C ILE A 79 -13.80 -14.68 1.45
N VAL A 80 -14.27 -14.01 2.51
CA VAL A 80 -13.48 -13.00 3.22
C VAL A 80 -12.27 -13.61 3.92
N LEU A 81 -12.39 -14.82 4.49
CA LEU A 81 -11.25 -15.55 5.03
C LEU A 81 -10.21 -15.85 3.94
N LEU A 82 -10.63 -16.35 2.78
CA LEU A 82 -9.74 -16.61 1.64
C LEU A 82 -9.09 -15.31 1.13
N PHE A 83 -9.84 -14.21 1.11
CA PHE A 83 -9.33 -12.89 0.77
C PHE A 83 -8.23 -12.46 1.75
N HIS A 84 -8.45 -12.59 3.06
CA HIS A 84 -7.44 -12.28 4.08
C HIS A 84 -6.19 -13.17 3.94
N LEU A 85 -6.36 -14.45 3.61
CA LEU A 85 -5.24 -15.34 3.33
C LEU A 85 -4.43 -14.87 2.12
N GLY A 86 -5.10 -14.47 1.02
CA GLY A 86 -4.45 -13.90 -0.15
C GLY A 86 -3.68 -12.61 0.17
N VAL A 87 -4.28 -11.71 0.95
CA VAL A 87 -3.62 -10.49 1.44
C VAL A 87 -2.37 -10.85 2.24
N LEU A 88 -2.45 -11.79 3.18
CA LEU A 88 -1.29 -12.24 3.98
C LEU A 88 -0.14 -12.77 3.11
N VAL A 89 -0.45 -13.57 2.09
CA VAL A 89 0.56 -14.09 1.15
C VAL A 89 1.26 -12.95 0.41
N VAL A 90 0.51 -11.99 -0.12
CA VAL A 90 1.09 -10.84 -0.83
C VAL A 90 1.87 -9.94 0.12
N THR A 91 1.37 -9.68 1.32
CA THR A 91 2.09 -8.93 2.35
C THR A 91 3.42 -9.59 2.71
N ALA A 92 3.45 -10.91 2.90
CA ALA A 92 4.68 -11.64 3.16
C ALA A 92 5.67 -11.55 1.99
N ALA A 93 5.19 -11.66 0.74
CA ALA A 93 6.03 -11.49 -0.45
C ALA A 93 6.63 -10.07 -0.55
N VAL A 94 5.82 -9.04 -0.30
CA VAL A 94 6.29 -7.64 -0.29
C VAL A 94 7.30 -7.42 0.83
N ALA A 95 7.06 -7.92 2.04
CA ALA A 95 7.98 -7.82 3.16
C ALA A 95 9.33 -8.50 2.84
N ARG A 96 9.32 -9.69 2.23
CA ARG A 96 10.54 -10.37 1.77
C ARG A 96 11.31 -9.54 0.73
N ASN A 97 10.61 -8.94 -0.23
CA ASN A 97 11.25 -8.10 -1.24
C ASN A 97 11.88 -6.83 -0.64
N ILE A 98 11.22 -6.19 0.33
CA ILE A 98 11.79 -5.07 1.07
C ILE A 98 13.03 -5.52 1.83
N MET A 99 12.96 -6.68 2.50
CA MET A 99 14.08 -7.25 3.25
C MET A 99 15.28 -7.52 2.35
N THR A 100 15.06 -8.17 1.20
CA THR A 100 16.10 -8.40 0.19
C THR A 100 16.71 -7.11 -0.33
N SER A 101 15.89 -6.09 -0.64
CA SER A 101 16.38 -4.78 -1.08
C SER A 101 17.18 -4.07 0.02
N ALA A 102 16.76 -4.21 1.28
CA ALA A 102 17.38 -3.56 2.43
C ALA A 102 18.77 -4.11 2.74
N THR A 103 18.96 -5.44 2.67
CA THR A 103 20.20 -6.11 3.10
C THR A 103 21.08 -6.56 1.96
N GLY A 104 20.55 -6.66 0.73
CA GLY A 104 21.24 -7.31 -0.38
C GLY A 104 21.35 -8.83 -0.22
N LEU A 105 20.65 -9.41 0.75
CA LEU A 105 20.67 -10.84 1.08
C LEU A 105 19.28 -11.46 0.89
N PRO A 106 19.15 -12.77 0.67
CA PRO A 106 17.85 -13.42 0.53
C PRO A 106 16.93 -13.15 1.74
N GLY A 107 15.75 -12.57 1.51
CA GLY A 107 14.79 -12.25 2.58
C GLY A 107 14.34 -13.44 3.43
N GLN A 108 14.54 -14.68 2.97
CA GLN A 108 14.26 -15.90 3.73
C GLN A 108 15.16 -16.08 4.96
N ASP A 109 16.35 -15.47 4.96
CA ASP A 109 17.31 -15.56 6.07
C ASP A 109 16.88 -14.69 7.26
N PHE A 110 15.87 -13.83 7.07
CA PHE A 110 15.39 -12.84 8.04
C PHE A 110 13.95 -13.10 8.43
N THR A 111 13.69 -14.22 9.12
CA THR A 111 12.32 -14.66 9.44
C THR A 111 11.63 -13.67 10.37
N LEU A 112 12.29 -13.25 11.45
CA LEU A 112 11.68 -12.37 12.45
C LEU A 112 11.47 -10.96 11.89
N ALA A 113 12.46 -10.39 11.20
CA ALA A 113 12.34 -9.08 10.58
C ALA A 113 11.28 -9.04 9.48
N THR A 114 11.22 -10.08 8.62
CA THR A 114 10.20 -10.17 7.58
C THR A 114 8.81 -10.22 8.18
N SER A 115 8.58 -11.04 9.23
CA SER A 115 7.29 -11.08 9.93
C SER A 115 6.95 -9.76 10.61
N ALA A 116 7.93 -9.09 11.21
CA ALA A 116 7.74 -7.78 11.82
C ALA A 116 7.37 -6.69 10.80
N LEU A 117 7.99 -6.70 9.61
CA LEU A 117 7.64 -5.81 8.50
C LEU A 117 6.26 -6.13 7.91
N ALA A 118 5.87 -7.40 7.87
CA ALA A 118 4.58 -7.81 7.34
C ALA A 118 3.40 -7.22 8.14
N LEU A 119 3.52 -7.08 9.47
CA LEU A 119 2.45 -6.56 10.32
C LEU A 119 1.95 -5.16 9.92
N PRO A 120 2.79 -4.11 9.82
CA PRO A 120 2.35 -2.79 9.38
C PRO A 120 2.01 -2.73 7.89
N LEU A 121 2.57 -3.61 7.05
CA LEU A 121 2.24 -3.68 5.63
C LEU A 121 0.87 -4.32 5.38
N TYR A 122 0.42 -5.22 6.25
CA TYR A 122 -0.86 -5.92 6.11
C TYR A 122 -2.06 -4.99 5.89
N PRO A 123 -2.34 -3.98 6.75
CA PRO A 123 -3.47 -3.08 6.52
C PRO A 123 -3.35 -2.28 5.22
N LEU A 124 -2.12 -1.96 4.78
CA LEU A 124 -1.87 -1.23 3.54
C LEU A 124 -2.18 -2.11 2.31
N VAL A 125 -1.68 -3.35 2.30
CA VAL A 125 -1.95 -4.33 1.24
C VAL A 125 -3.44 -4.68 1.22
N TRP A 126 -4.05 -4.89 2.39
CA TRP A 126 -5.49 -5.12 2.52
C TRP A 126 -6.29 -3.98 1.89
N LEU A 127 -5.98 -2.73 2.25
CA LEU A 127 -6.63 -1.55 1.70
C LEU A 127 -6.46 -1.50 0.18
N TRP A 128 -5.25 -1.74 -0.33
CA TRP A 128 -4.98 -1.76 -1.77
C TRP A 128 -5.83 -2.81 -2.51
N PHE A 129 -5.94 -4.03 -1.96
CA PHE A 129 -6.80 -5.07 -2.53
C PHE A 129 -8.28 -4.70 -2.51
N VAL A 130 -8.78 -4.15 -1.40
CA VAL A 130 -10.17 -3.67 -1.31
C VAL A 130 -10.43 -2.63 -2.40
N VAL A 131 -9.51 -1.69 -2.58
CA VAL A 131 -9.60 -0.66 -3.61
C VAL A 131 -9.57 -1.24 -5.01
N LEU A 132 -8.71 -2.21 -5.26
CA LEU A 132 -8.61 -2.88 -6.55
C LEU A 132 -9.92 -3.58 -6.90
N VAL A 133 -10.47 -4.38 -5.97
CA VAL A 133 -11.75 -5.10 -6.17
C VAL A 133 -12.89 -4.11 -6.40
N MET A 134 -12.93 -3.05 -5.59
CA MET A 134 -13.93 -2.00 -5.74
C MET A 134 -13.78 -1.27 -7.08
N GLY A 135 -12.55 -0.97 -7.49
CA GLY A 135 -12.17 -0.37 -8.78
C GLY A 135 -12.63 -1.20 -9.97
N VAL A 136 -12.35 -2.51 -9.97
CA VAL A 136 -12.83 -3.45 -11.00
C VAL A 136 -14.35 -3.54 -11.01
N THR A 137 -14.99 -3.44 -9.84
CA THR A 137 -16.46 -3.45 -9.73
C THR A 137 -17.08 -2.19 -10.34
N VAL A 138 -16.51 -0.99 -10.10
CA VAL A 138 -16.96 0.25 -10.74
C VAL A 138 -16.69 0.22 -12.23
N VAL A 139 -15.48 -0.19 -12.63
CA VAL A 139 -15.14 -0.90 -13.88
C VAL A 139 -16.33 -1.46 -14.66
N ALA A 140 -16.69 -2.66 -14.25
CA ALA A 140 -17.75 -3.47 -14.80
C ALA A 140 -19.11 -2.79 -14.78
N LEU A 141 -19.45 -2.08 -13.69
CA LEU A 141 -20.73 -1.40 -13.58
C LEU A 141 -20.85 -0.24 -14.60
N GLN A 142 -19.77 0.50 -14.89
CA GLN A 142 -19.77 1.52 -15.95
C GLN A 142 -20.04 0.90 -17.31
N LEU A 143 -19.40 -0.23 -17.61
CA LEU A 143 -19.60 -0.95 -18.87
C LEU A 143 -21.06 -1.40 -19.00
N VAL A 144 -21.65 -1.99 -17.96
CA VAL A 144 -23.06 -2.42 -17.97
C VAL A 144 -23.99 -1.22 -18.16
N LEU A 145 -23.80 -0.14 -17.41
CA LEU A 145 -24.64 1.06 -17.53
C LEU A 145 -24.51 1.72 -18.91
N GLY A 146 -23.30 1.76 -19.46
CA GLY A 146 -23.03 2.25 -20.81
C GLY A 146 -23.76 1.43 -21.87
N LEU A 147 -23.69 0.10 -21.77
CA LEU A 147 -24.41 -0.81 -22.67
C LEU A 147 -25.94 -0.62 -22.57
N VAL A 148 -26.47 -0.47 -21.35
CA VAL A 148 -27.90 -0.20 -21.14
C VAL A 148 -28.30 1.16 -21.73
N ALA A 149 -27.48 2.20 -21.57
CA ALA A 149 -27.74 3.52 -22.14
C ALA A 149 -27.74 3.49 -23.67
N ILE A 150 -26.79 2.77 -24.29
CA ILE A 150 -26.73 2.57 -25.74
C ILE A 150 -27.97 1.80 -26.23
N ALA A 151 -28.31 0.68 -25.56
CA ALA A 151 -29.49 -0.10 -25.90
C ALA A 151 -30.78 0.73 -25.80
N GLN A 152 -30.89 1.57 -24.76
CA GLN A 152 -32.02 2.48 -24.59
C GLN A 152 -32.06 3.54 -25.70
N PHE A 153 -30.92 4.12 -26.08
CA PHE A 153 -30.84 5.08 -27.17
C PHE A 153 -31.34 4.45 -28.48
N LEU A 154 -30.83 3.27 -28.83
CA LEU A 154 -31.25 2.51 -30.00
C LEU A 154 -32.75 2.16 -29.98
N LEU A 155 -33.26 1.70 -28.83
CA LEU A 155 -34.68 1.36 -28.68
C LEU A 155 -35.58 2.60 -28.79
N SER A 156 -35.14 3.74 -28.24
CA SER A 156 -35.89 4.99 -28.31
C SER A 156 -35.94 5.60 -29.71
N ALA A 157 -34.91 5.36 -30.53
CA ALA A 157 -34.90 5.72 -31.94
C ALA A 157 -35.91 4.90 -32.75
N HIS A 158 -36.12 3.63 -32.39
CA HIS A 158 -37.07 2.74 -33.08
C HIS A 158 -38.51 2.85 -32.54
N VAL A 159 -38.70 3.07 -31.23
CA VAL A 159 -40.04 3.10 -30.59
C VAL A 159 -40.14 4.26 -29.56
N PRO A 160 -40.58 5.46 -29.99
CA PRO A 160 -40.58 6.66 -29.15
C PRO A 160 -41.50 6.62 -27.91
N SER A 161 -42.55 5.79 -27.95
CA SER A 161 -43.52 5.64 -26.86
C SER A 161 -42.93 4.86 -25.67
N VAL A 162 -42.14 3.82 -25.95
CA VAL A 162 -41.44 3.01 -24.94
C VAL A 162 -40.26 3.80 -24.34
N GLY A 163 -39.53 4.55 -25.17
CA GLY A 163 -38.41 5.39 -24.74
C GLY A 163 -38.78 6.43 -23.67
N ARG A 164 -39.97 7.06 -23.76
CA ARG A 164 -40.43 8.05 -22.77
C ARG A 164 -40.75 7.45 -21.40
N LYS A 165 -41.39 6.27 -21.36
CA LYS A 165 -41.79 5.60 -20.11
C LYS A 165 -40.60 5.03 -19.35
N VAL A 166 -39.58 4.59 -20.08
CA VAL A 166 -38.32 4.08 -19.52
C VAL A 166 -37.43 5.23 -19.02
N ARG A 167 -37.38 6.36 -19.75
CA ARG A 167 -36.58 7.55 -19.38
C ARG A 167 -36.97 8.15 -18.02
N SER A 168 -38.25 8.20 -17.67
CA SER A 168 -38.70 8.78 -16.39
C SER A 168 -38.39 7.90 -15.17
N ARG A 169 -38.41 6.57 -15.30
CA ARG A 169 -37.98 5.65 -14.23
C ARG A 169 -36.47 5.64 -14.03
N ILE A 170 -35.72 5.76 -15.11
CA ILE A 170 -34.25 5.63 -15.08
C ILE A 170 -33.56 6.93 -14.65
N GLY A 171 -34.11 8.11 -14.99
CA GLY A 171 -33.44 9.40 -14.77
C GLY A 171 -33.03 9.71 -13.32
N GLY A 172 -33.90 9.41 -12.34
CA GLY A 172 -33.58 9.61 -10.92
C GLY A 172 -32.57 8.59 -10.37
N SER A 173 -32.62 7.35 -10.85
CA SER A 173 -31.70 6.28 -10.47
C SER A 173 -30.30 6.49 -11.04
N LEU A 174 -30.22 6.97 -12.30
CA LEU A 174 -28.95 7.29 -12.95
C LEU A 174 -28.17 8.36 -12.20
N TYR A 175 -28.80 9.45 -11.75
CA TYR A 175 -28.07 10.52 -11.07
C TYR A 175 -27.36 10.03 -9.79
N VAL A 176 -28.08 9.31 -8.92
CA VAL A 176 -27.51 8.75 -7.69
C VAL A 176 -26.46 7.70 -8.04
N SER A 177 -26.71 6.88 -9.06
CA SER A 177 -25.71 5.91 -9.52
C SER A 177 -24.44 6.60 -10.00
N THR A 178 -24.53 7.64 -10.84
CA THR A 178 -23.38 8.40 -11.33
C THR A 178 -22.58 9.03 -10.20
N MET A 179 -23.25 9.61 -9.19
CA MET A 179 -22.54 10.19 -8.04
C MET A 179 -21.77 9.12 -7.25
N ARG A 180 -22.34 7.92 -7.10
CA ARG A 180 -21.62 6.77 -6.51
C ARG A 180 -20.42 6.37 -7.36
N MET A 181 -20.56 6.36 -8.69
CA MET A 181 -19.46 6.04 -9.60
C MET A 181 -18.32 7.04 -9.48
N ILE A 182 -18.63 8.34 -9.44
CA ILE A 182 -17.65 9.41 -9.27
C ILE A 182 -16.94 9.24 -7.92
N GLY A 183 -17.68 9.05 -6.83
CA GLY A 183 -17.08 8.84 -5.52
C GLY A 183 -16.14 7.63 -5.48
N LEU A 184 -16.49 6.56 -6.19
CA LEU A 184 -15.68 5.35 -6.25
C LEU A 184 -14.44 5.50 -7.14
N ALA A 185 -14.56 6.19 -8.28
CA ALA A 185 -13.43 6.52 -9.16
C ALA A 185 -12.44 7.46 -8.46
N VAL A 186 -12.94 8.47 -7.75
CA VAL A 186 -12.13 9.39 -6.96
C VAL A 186 -11.37 8.65 -5.86
N LEU A 187 -12.05 7.76 -5.13
CA LEU A 187 -11.41 6.92 -4.11
C LEU A 187 -10.31 6.03 -4.71
N PHE A 188 -10.57 5.43 -5.87
CA PHE A 188 -9.59 4.62 -6.59
C PHE A 188 -8.34 5.43 -6.95
N VAL A 189 -8.51 6.59 -7.60
CA VAL A 189 -7.39 7.47 -7.97
C VAL A 189 -6.62 7.89 -6.71
N ALA A 190 -7.31 8.36 -5.67
CA ALA A 190 -6.67 8.79 -4.42
C ALA A 190 -5.77 7.70 -3.81
N LEU A 191 -6.16 6.44 -3.92
CA LEU A 191 -5.43 5.30 -3.35
C LEU A 191 -4.32 4.77 -4.26
N THR A 192 -4.29 5.15 -5.54
CA THR A 192 -3.15 4.89 -6.44
C THR A 192 -2.01 5.89 -6.28
N ILE A 193 -2.29 7.11 -5.81
CA ILE A 193 -1.28 8.18 -5.64
C ILE A 193 -0.11 7.74 -4.73
N PRO A 194 -0.32 7.10 -3.56
CA PRO A 194 0.77 6.57 -2.73
C PRO A 194 1.74 5.65 -3.47
N LEU A 195 1.25 4.85 -4.43
CA LEU A 195 2.09 3.94 -5.21
C LEU A 195 3.05 4.70 -6.12
N HIS A 196 2.61 5.83 -6.67
CA HIS A 196 3.46 6.71 -7.47
C HIS A 196 4.61 7.29 -6.64
N PHE A 197 4.38 7.57 -5.36
CA PHE A 197 5.40 8.05 -4.43
C PHE A 197 6.23 6.94 -3.76
N SER A 198 6.05 5.68 -4.14
CA SER A 198 6.79 4.56 -3.56
C SER A 198 8.32 4.66 -3.68
N PRO A 199 8.93 5.21 -4.75
CA PRO A 199 10.38 5.37 -4.82
C PRO A 199 10.92 6.31 -3.72
N SER A 200 10.14 7.33 -3.34
CA SER A 200 10.52 8.30 -2.31
C SER A 200 10.53 7.71 -0.91
N TRP A 201 9.74 6.64 -0.67
CA TRP A 201 9.66 5.98 0.64
C TRP A 201 10.55 4.75 0.75
N LYS A 202 11.04 4.23 -0.38
CA LYS A 202 11.91 3.05 -0.43
C LYS A 202 13.11 3.16 0.52
N PRO A 203 13.89 4.26 0.58
CA PRO A 203 15.03 4.34 1.50
C PRO A 203 14.64 4.22 2.98
N SER A 204 13.50 4.79 3.36
CA SER A 204 12.97 4.72 4.73
C SER A 204 12.52 3.30 5.09
N LEU A 205 11.88 2.60 4.15
CA LEU A 205 11.50 1.19 4.32
C LEU A 205 12.71 0.27 4.41
N GLU A 206 13.75 0.51 3.60
CA GLU A 206 15.00 -0.25 3.68
C GLU A 206 15.72 -0.01 5.01
N ARG A 207 15.77 1.24 5.47
CA ARG A 207 16.31 1.56 6.79
C ARG A 207 15.55 0.83 7.90
N LEU A 208 14.22 0.82 7.86
CA LEU A 208 13.39 0.07 8.81
C LEU A 208 13.69 -1.44 8.72
N GLY A 209 13.85 -1.99 7.51
CA GLY A 209 14.18 -3.39 7.30
C GLY A 209 15.53 -3.78 7.90
N ARG A 210 16.58 -2.96 7.73
CA ARG A 210 17.89 -3.21 8.37
C ARG A 210 17.80 -3.16 9.88
N TRP A 211 17.02 -2.23 10.45
CA TRP A 211 16.77 -2.17 11.88
C TRP A 211 16.02 -3.39 12.40
N ALA A 212 14.98 -3.83 11.69
CA ALA A 212 14.23 -5.02 12.03
C ALA A 212 15.13 -6.25 12.00
N ALA A 213 15.98 -6.40 10.98
CA ALA A 213 16.97 -7.48 10.91
C ALA A 213 17.97 -7.42 12.07
N PHE A 214 18.55 -6.24 12.33
CA PHE A 214 19.54 -6.05 13.37
C PHE A 214 19.04 -6.49 14.75
N TYR A 215 17.79 -6.17 15.09
CA TYR A 215 17.22 -6.54 16.39
C TYR A 215 16.53 -7.91 16.41
N GLY A 216 15.93 -8.32 15.30
CA GLY A 216 15.17 -9.56 15.19
C GLY A 216 16.05 -10.79 14.96
N ASP A 217 16.85 -10.77 13.89
CA ASP A 217 17.53 -11.97 13.40
C ASP A 217 19.01 -12.02 13.78
N TYR A 218 19.70 -10.87 13.81
CA TYR A 218 21.11 -10.81 14.20
C TYR A 218 21.32 -11.00 15.71
N GLN A 219 22.24 -11.88 16.09
CA GLN A 219 22.50 -12.25 17.47
C GLN A 219 23.87 -11.74 17.97
N SER A 220 24.00 -11.44 19.25
CA SER A 220 25.30 -11.11 19.83
C SER A 220 26.14 -12.38 20.02
N ALA A 221 27.35 -12.38 19.48
CA ALA A 221 28.23 -13.55 19.48
C ALA A 221 29.59 -13.28 20.14
N HIS A 222 29.59 -12.55 21.26
CA HIS A 222 30.80 -12.08 21.96
C HIS A 222 31.80 -13.17 22.39
N ARG A 223 31.39 -14.45 22.41
CA ARG A 223 32.26 -15.58 22.76
C ARG A 223 32.91 -16.25 21.55
N TYR A 224 32.49 -15.91 20.33
CA TYR A 224 33.03 -16.50 19.12
C TYR A 224 34.32 -15.76 18.71
N PRO A 225 35.43 -16.46 18.51
CA PRO A 225 36.69 -15.84 18.10
C PRO A 225 36.56 -15.20 16.72
N GLY A 226 37.18 -14.04 16.52
CA GLY A 226 37.17 -13.31 15.25
C GLY A 226 35.94 -12.44 14.99
N ILE A 227 34.96 -12.42 15.90
CA ILE A 227 33.79 -11.54 15.80
C ILE A 227 33.99 -10.30 16.71
N PRO A 228 33.88 -9.07 16.19
CA PRO A 228 33.99 -7.86 17.01
C PRO A 228 32.91 -7.82 18.11
N LEU A 229 33.26 -7.28 19.29
CA LEU A 229 32.38 -7.26 20.46
C LEU A 229 31.09 -6.44 20.27
N ASP A 230 31.13 -5.45 19.38
CA ASP A 230 30.02 -4.56 19.03
C ASP A 230 29.22 -5.05 17.81
N ALA A 231 29.64 -6.15 17.19
CA ALA A 231 28.97 -6.75 16.04
C ALA A 231 27.86 -7.71 16.50
N ARG A 232 26.81 -7.79 15.69
CA ARG A 232 25.88 -8.91 15.74
C ARG A 232 26.05 -9.79 14.51
N VAL A 233 25.81 -11.08 14.63
CA VAL A 233 26.06 -12.06 13.56
C VAL A 233 24.81 -12.86 13.23
N LEU A 234 24.67 -13.18 11.96
CA LEU A 234 23.66 -14.07 11.42
C LEU A 234 24.36 -15.09 10.51
N MET A 235 24.11 -16.37 10.77
CA MET A 235 24.61 -17.47 9.93
C MET A 235 23.62 -17.72 8.81
N HIS A 236 24.13 -17.85 7.59
CA HIS A 236 23.36 -18.16 6.39
C HIS A 236 23.68 -19.59 5.91
N ALA A 237 22.96 -20.02 4.88
CA ALA A 237 23.27 -21.28 4.22
C ALA A 237 24.67 -21.25 3.55
N ASN A 238 25.21 -22.45 3.25
CA ASN A 238 26.43 -22.64 2.47
C ASN A 238 27.70 -22.01 3.06
N GLY A 239 27.79 -21.94 4.40
CA GLY A 239 28.97 -21.40 5.07
C GLY A 239 29.14 -19.89 4.86
N VAL A 240 28.08 -19.16 4.53
CA VAL A 240 28.08 -17.70 4.51
C VAL A 240 27.60 -17.20 5.86
N TYR A 241 28.20 -16.13 6.37
CA TYR A 241 27.69 -15.41 7.52
C TYR A 241 27.73 -13.91 7.26
N SER A 242 26.92 -13.15 7.98
CA SER A 242 27.01 -11.70 7.94
C SER A 242 27.18 -11.11 9.32
N THR A 243 27.89 -9.98 9.37
CA THR A 243 28.06 -9.15 10.55
C THR A 243 27.27 -7.86 10.35
N ALA A 244 26.57 -7.42 11.40
CA ALA A 244 25.86 -6.16 11.40
C ALA A 244 26.42 -5.22 12.47
N HIS A 245 26.67 -3.99 12.07
CA HIS A 245 27.26 -2.94 12.91
C HIS A 245 26.37 -1.73 12.95
N ARG A 246 26.26 -1.11 14.13
CA ARG A 246 25.58 0.17 14.29
C ARG A 246 26.57 1.31 14.04
N GLN A 247 26.36 2.07 12.99
CA GLN A 247 27.15 3.26 12.68
C GLN A 247 26.83 4.42 13.65
N PRO A 248 27.73 5.41 13.83
CA PRO A 248 27.52 6.54 14.75
C PRO A 248 26.24 7.35 14.48
N ARG A 249 25.76 7.40 13.23
CA ARG A 249 24.51 8.09 12.84
C ARG A 249 23.25 7.24 13.05
N GLY A 250 23.38 6.05 13.65
CA GLY A 250 22.27 5.12 13.86
C GLY A 250 21.87 4.33 12.61
N GLU A 251 22.68 4.36 11.55
CA GLU A 251 22.49 3.46 10.41
C GLU A 251 23.07 2.09 10.71
N ILE A 252 22.48 1.04 10.13
CA ILE A 252 22.98 -0.33 10.26
C ILE A 252 23.77 -0.66 9.00
N SER A 253 25.04 -1.00 9.18
CA SER A 253 25.90 -1.59 8.15
C SER A 253 25.81 -3.11 8.23
N ILE A 254 25.82 -3.78 7.09
CA ILE A 254 25.82 -5.25 7.00
C ILE A 254 26.94 -5.65 6.06
N ASP A 255 27.82 -6.50 6.55
CA ASP A 255 28.96 -7.04 5.81
C ASP A 255 28.82 -8.56 5.71
N VAL A 256 29.13 -9.11 4.55
CA VAL A 256 28.93 -10.53 4.24
C VAL A 256 30.27 -11.21 4.06
N HIS A 257 30.43 -12.35 4.70
CA HIS A 257 31.69 -13.09 4.78
C HIS A 257 31.47 -14.56 4.45
N TYR A 258 32.47 -15.19 3.85
CA TYR A 258 32.52 -16.64 3.72
C TYR A 258 33.28 -17.22 4.90
N TRP A 259 32.70 -18.24 5.53
CA TRP A 259 33.39 -19.05 6.52
C TRP A 259 34.52 -19.83 5.84
N ARG A 260 35.74 -19.44 6.14
CA ARG A 260 36.95 -20.19 5.78
C ARG A 260 37.23 -21.18 6.91
N GLY A 261 36.88 -22.44 6.70
CA GLY A 261 37.22 -23.51 7.64
C GLY A 261 38.75 -23.62 7.84
N PRO A 262 39.21 -24.29 8.90
CA PRO A 262 40.64 -24.41 9.23
C PRO A 262 41.49 -24.90 8.05
N ASP A 263 40.95 -25.82 7.26
CA ASP A 263 41.67 -26.47 6.13
C ASP A 263 41.86 -25.53 4.93
N SER A 264 41.04 -24.48 4.80
CA SER A 264 41.14 -23.53 3.68
C SER A 264 42.29 -22.52 3.85
N ALA A 265 42.82 -22.36 5.06
CA ALA A 265 44.04 -21.59 5.32
C ALA A 265 45.31 -22.37 4.90
N ALA A 266 45.26 -23.71 4.88
CA ALA A 266 46.38 -24.55 4.49
C ALA A 266 46.60 -24.60 2.96
N SER A 267 45.59 -24.23 2.17
CA SER A 267 45.66 -24.20 0.71
C SER A 267 45.96 -22.82 0.11
N ASP A 268 46.19 -21.78 0.93
CA ASP A 268 46.63 -20.46 0.45
C ASP A 268 48.18 -20.39 0.48
N PRO A 269 48.88 -20.60 -0.66
CA PRO A 269 50.34 -20.56 -0.71
C PRO A 269 50.93 -19.20 -0.33
N ASN A 270 50.11 -18.14 -0.25
CA ASN A 270 50.53 -16.81 0.17
C ASN A 270 50.39 -16.54 1.68
N ALA A 271 49.82 -17.47 2.47
CA ALA A 271 49.70 -17.30 3.92
C ALA A 271 51.01 -17.56 4.68
N GLN A 272 51.91 -18.39 4.13
CA GLN A 272 53.20 -18.70 4.76
C GLN A 272 54.25 -17.58 4.64
N SER A 273 54.08 -16.60 3.74
CA SER A 273 55.04 -15.51 3.54
C SER A 273 54.84 -14.31 4.47
N ARG A 274 53.85 -14.35 5.36
CA ARG A 274 53.53 -13.26 6.31
C ARG A 274 53.84 -13.58 7.77
N ILE A 275 54.64 -14.62 8.05
CA ILE A 275 55.22 -14.79 9.38
C ILE A 275 56.32 -13.73 9.52
N PRO A 276 56.20 -12.75 10.43
CA PRO A 276 57.28 -11.81 10.69
C PRO A 276 58.42 -12.61 11.33
N THR A 277 59.54 -12.75 10.64
CA THR A 277 60.79 -13.19 11.26
C THR A 277 61.22 -12.10 12.23
N GLY A 278 60.76 -12.21 13.47
CA GLY A 278 61.27 -11.43 14.59
C GLY A 278 62.73 -11.82 14.82
N ALA A 279 63.63 -10.97 14.36
CA ALA A 279 65.04 -10.99 14.72
C ALA A 279 65.51 -9.54 14.80
N ASP A 280 65.23 -8.90 15.92
CA ASP A 280 66.08 -7.81 16.42
C ASP A 280 66.44 -8.14 17.86
N GLY A 281 67.52 -8.93 17.98
CA GLY A 281 68.31 -9.02 19.18
C GLY A 281 69.21 -7.79 19.25
N GLY A 282 68.94 -6.91 20.21
CA GLY A 282 69.78 -5.77 20.55
C GLY A 282 70.11 -5.78 22.03
N GLY A 283 71.22 -6.43 22.39
CA GLY A 283 72.12 -6.00 23.47
C GLY A 283 73.49 -5.72 22.83
N PRO A 284 74.46 -5.08 23.49
CA PRO A 284 74.58 -4.78 24.92
C PRO A 284 74.20 -3.36 25.35
#